data_AF-A0A424I1A5-F1
#
_entry.id   AF-A0A424I1A5-F1
#
_cell.length_a   1.000
_cell.length_b   1.000
_cell.length_c   1.000
_cell.angle_alpha   90.00
_cell.angle_beta   90.00
_cell.angle_gamma   90.00
#
_symmetry.space_group_name_H-M   'P 1'
#
loop_
_entity.id
_entity.type
_entity.pdbx_description
1 polymer ?
#
loop_
_entity_poly.entity_id
_entity_poly.type
_entity_poly.pdbx_seq_one_letter_code
_entity_poly.pdbx_strand_id
1 'polypeptide(L)'
;MTRALAILMTIWFWWALPAAAADLETAVFAGGCFWCMEHDLESLPGVVEVISGYSGGHVDNPTYRQVSSETTGHQEVVQVRFDPAQLRYSALLRSYWRNVDPFDGEGQFCDRGDSYRPVIFTTDAAQAHEAEASAQAAAQELGRRRSDLMVEMRNGERFWPAEDYHQNYAENNAVKYNFYRFSCGRDRRLDTVWGERARQSAAWTNPGKSE
;
A
#
# COMPACT_ATOMS: atom_id res chain seq x y z
N MET A 1 47.47 -41.79 46.11
CA MET A 1 46.20 -41.12 46.44
C MET A 1 45.88 -40.17 45.31
N THR A 2 44.96 -40.58 44.44
CA THR A 2 44.60 -39.99 43.15
C THR A 2 43.85 -38.67 43.32
N ARG A 3 44.37 -37.58 42.75
CA ARG A 3 43.66 -36.30 42.64
C ARG A 3 42.94 -36.27 41.30
N ALA A 4 41.62 -36.45 41.33
CA ALA A 4 40.76 -36.29 40.15
C ALA A 4 40.57 -34.80 39.87
N LEU A 5 40.92 -34.36 38.65
CA LEU A 5 40.66 -33.02 38.15
C LEU A 5 39.25 -33.01 37.54
N ALA A 6 38.29 -32.36 38.19
CA ALA A 6 36.96 -32.17 37.64
C ALA A 6 36.96 -30.95 36.71
N ILE A 7 36.89 -31.19 35.40
CA ILE A 7 36.70 -30.14 34.39
C ILE A 7 35.19 -29.83 34.33
N LEU A 8 34.80 -28.68 34.86
CA LEU A 8 33.46 -28.12 34.71
C LEU A 8 33.31 -27.56 33.28
N MET A 9 32.72 -28.35 32.38
CA MET A 9 32.22 -27.84 31.11
C MET A 9 30.94 -27.03 31.37
N THR A 10 31.04 -25.71 31.38
CA THR A 10 29.88 -24.83 31.33
C THR A 10 29.28 -24.90 29.93
N ILE A 11 28.16 -25.60 29.78
CA ILE A 11 27.35 -25.60 28.57
C ILE A 11 26.60 -24.25 28.54
N TRP A 12 27.01 -23.36 27.64
CA TRP A 12 26.27 -22.13 27.37
C TRP A 12 25.04 -22.50 26.53
N PHE A 13 23.93 -22.78 27.20
CA PHE A 13 22.65 -22.94 26.54
C PHE A 13 22.19 -21.55 26.09
N TRP A 14 22.47 -21.21 24.83
CA TRP A 14 21.86 -20.07 24.15
C TRP A 14 20.36 -20.34 24.03
N TRP A 15 19.58 -19.95 25.03
CA TRP A 15 18.15 -19.73 24.85
C TRP A 15 18.01 -18.55 23.90
N ALA A 16 17.88 -18.83 22.60
CA ALA A 16 17.33 -17.85 21.67
C ALA A 16 15.91 -17.54 22.17
N LEU A 17 15.71 -16.34 22.71
CA LEU A 17 14.37 -15.85 22.98
C LEU A 17 13.59 -15.92 21.67
N PRO A 18 12.35 -16.46 21.65
CA PRO A 18 11.54 -16.41 20.46
C PRO A 18 11.40 -14.93 20.10
N ALA A 19 11.75 -14.56 18.86
CA ALA A 19 11.42 -13.24 18.35
C ALA A 19 9.91 -13.08 18.51
N ALA A 20 9.48 -12.09 19.29
CA ALA A 20 8.07 -11.77 19.37
C ALA A 20 7.60 -11.50 17.93
N ALA A 21 6.64 -12.28 17.45
CA ALA A 21 6.01 -11.99 16.17
C ALA A 21 5.41 -10.58 16.31
N ALA A 22 5.89 -9.63 15.51
CA ALA A 22 5.31 -8.30 15.49
C ALA A 22 3.85 -8.43 15.06
N ASP A 23 2.95 -7.72 15.74
CA ASP A 23 1.56 -7.66 15.30
C ASP A 23 1.51 -7.10 13.89
N LEU A 24 0.65 -7.68 13.04
CA LEU A 24 0.49 -7.21 11.66
C LEU A 24 -0.06 -5.78 11.67
N GLU A 25 0.51 -4.94 10.83
CA GLU A 25 0.04 -3.58 10.62
C GLU A 25 -0.94 -3.51 9.45
N THR A 26 -1.75 -2.46 9.41
CA THR A 26 -2.75 -2.22 8.37
C THR A 26 -2.58 -0.85 7.72
N ALA A 27 -2.68 -0.80 6.41
CA ALA A 27 -2.71 0.41 5.61
C ALA A 27 -3.94 0.44 4.71
N VAL A 28 -4.47 1.63 4.40
CA VAL A 28 -5.63 1.77 3.50
C VAL A 28 -5.33 2.80 2.41
N PHE A 29 -5.42 2.37 1.16
CA PHE A 29 -5.04 3.18 0.00
C PHE A 29 -6.15 3.20 -1.06
N ALA A 30 -6.52 4.40 -1.55
CA ALA A 30 -7.26 4.60 -2.79
C ALA A 30 -6.29 5.04 -3.89
N GLY A 31 -6.36 4.44 -5.08
CA GLY A 31 -5.42 4.69 -6.17
C GLY A 31 -6.03 4.45 -7.55
N GLY A 32 -7.34 4.67 -7.68
CA GLY A 32 -8.13 4.28 -8.84
C GLY A 32 -8.83 2.95 -8.61
N CYS A 33 -9.08 2.20 -9.69
CA CYS A 33 -9.67 0.87 -9.62
C CYS A 33 -8.94 -0.04 -8.61
N PHE A 34 -9.67 -0.50 -7.59
CA PHE A 34 -9.11 -1.34 -6.53
C PHE A 34 -8.55 -2.68 -7.02
N TRP A 35 -9.00 -3.21 -8.18
CA TRP A 35 -8.49 -4.47 -8.73
C TRP A 35 -7.02 -4.33 -9.13
N CYS A 36 -6.64 -3.16 -9.65
CA CYS A 36 -5.26 -2.89 -9.98
C CYS A 36 -4.41 -2.70 -8.73
N MET A 37 -4.93 -1.96 -7.73
CA MET A 37 -4.23 -1.74 -6.47
C MET A 37 -4.04 -3.03 -5.68
N GLU A 38 -5.06 -3.89 -5.63
CA GLU A 38 -5.02 -5.21 -5.01
C GLU A 38 -3.93 -6.06 -5.67
N HIS A 39 -4.05 -6.29 -6.98
CA HIS A 39 -3.09 -7.07 -7.75
C HIS A 39 -1.65 -6.58 -7.62
N ASP A 40 -1.43 -5.26 -7.69
CA ASP A 40 -0.08 -4.68 -7.67
C ASP A 40 0.56 -4.77 -6.26
N LEU A 41 -0.23 -4.78 -5.18
CA LEU A 41 0.28 -4.79 -3.80
C LEU A 41 0.34 -6.20 -3.18
N GLU A 42 -0.51 -7.14 -3.59
CA GLU A 42 -0.50 -8.53 -3.09
C GLU A 42 0.83 -9.25 -3.29
N SER A 43 1.54 -8.91 -4.37
CA SER A 43 2.81 -9.55 -4.73
C SER A 43 4.01 -9.06 -3.91
N LEU A 44 3.83 -8.06 -3.04
CA LEU A 44 4.94 -7.47 -2.29
C LEU A 44 5.39 -8.39 -1.14
N PRO A 45 6.69 -8.71 -1.04
CA PRO A 45 7.22 -9.45 0.11
C PRO A 45 6.88 -8.76 1.43
N GLY A 46 6.33 -9.51 2.38
CA GLY A 46 5.87 -9.00 3.67
C GLY A 46 4.41 -8.53 3.71
N VAL A 47 3.72 -8.40 2.55
CA VAL A 47 2.26 -8.30 2.52
C VAL A 47 1.67 -9.67 2.81
N VAL A 48 0.67 -9.70 3.71
CA VAL A 48 -0.03 -10.91 4.14
C VAL A 48 -1.38 -11.04 3.44
N GLU A 49 -2.08 -9.91 3.26
CA GLU A 49 -3.43 -9.88 2.68
C GLU A 49 -3.69 -8.49 2.10
N VAL A 50 -4.41 -8.44 0.98
CA VAL A 50 -4.98 -7.20 0.43
C VAL A 50 -6.46 -7.45 0.17
N ILE A 51 -7.32 -6.54 0.66
CA ILE A 51 -8.78 -6.65 0.52
C ILE A 51 -9.30 -5.41 -0.18
N SER A 52 -9.99 -5.61 -1.31
CA SER A 52 -10.71 -4.56 -2.02
C SER A 52 -11.93 -4.08 -1.21
N GLY A 53 -12.17 -2.77 -1.17
CA GLY A 53 -13.28 -2.21 -0.39
C GLY A 53 -13.56 -0.73 -0.65
N TYR A 54 -14.31 -0.13 0.28
CA TYR A 54 -14.77 1.25 0.23
C TYR A 54 -14.45 1.97 1.54
N SER A 55 -14.00 3.22 1.46
CA SER A 55 -13.74 4.10 2.62
C SER A 55 -13.87 5.56 2.18
N GLY A 56 -13.83 6.54 3.09
CA GLY A 56 -13.88 7.96 2.71
C GLY A 56 -15.27 8.60 2.64
N GLY A 57 -16.34 7.80 2.64
CA GLY A 57 -17.70 8.24 2.39
C GLY A 57 -18.61 8.22 3.61
N HIS A 58 -19.86 8.61 3.39
CA HIS A 58 -20.86 8.82 4.45
C HIS A 58 -21.96 7.74 4.48
N VAL A 59 -21.91 6.74 3.59
CA VAL A 59 -22.92 5.69 3.51
C VAL A 59 -22.39 4.44 4.22
N ASP A 60 -23.06 4.01 5.27
CA ASP A 60 -22.69 2.77 5.95
C ASP A 60 -22.97 1.54 5.06
N ASN A 61 -22.03 0.59 5.08
CA ASN A 61 -22.10 -0.67 4.32
C ASN A 61 -22.48 -0.47 2.84
N PRO A 62 -21.72 0.36 2.09
CA PRO A 62 -22.05 0.69 0.71
C PRO A 62 -21.84 -0.52 -0.21
N THR A 63 -22.67 -0.63 -1.25
CA THR A 63 -22.48 -1.58 -2.35
C THR A 63 -21.70 -0.94 -3.50
N TYR A 64 -21.09 -1.75 -4.37
CA TYR A 64 -20.44 -1.25 -5.58
C TYR A 64 -21.36 -0.35 -6.41
N ARG A 65 -22.65 -0.71 -6.53
CA ARG A 65 -23.63 0.09 -7.27
C ARG A 65 -23.82 1.49 -6.67
N GLN A 66 -23.78 1.62 -5.34
CA GLN A 66 -23.90 2.91 -4.68
C GLN A 66 -22.61 3.71 -4.81
N VAL A 67 -21.44 3.08 -4.67
CA VAL A 67 -20.15 3.77 -4.82
C VAL A 67 -19.98 4.29 -6.25
N SER A 68 -20.20 3.44 -7.25
CA SER A 68 -20.13 3.79 -8.68
C SER A 68 -21.17 4.81 -9.15
N SER A 69 -22.16 5.19 -8.32
CA SER A 69 -23.06 6.31 -8.62
C SER A 69 -22.48 7.67 -8.23
N GLU A 70 -21.28 7.73 -7.64
CA GLU A 70 -20.56 8.96 -7.29
C GLU A 70 -21.27 9.84 -6.25
N THR A 71 -22.21 9.27 -5.49
CA THR A 71 -23.04 10.02 -4.52
C THR A 71 -22.74 9.70 -3.07
N THR A 72 -21.90 8.71 -2.79
CA THR A 72 -21.62 8.22 -1.43
C THR A 72 -20.41 8.89 -0.78
N GLY A 73 -19.56 9.54 -1.59
CA GLY A 73 -18.26 10.07 -1.17
C GLY A 73 -17.20 9.00 -0.89
N HIS A 74 -17.52 7.72 -1.07
CA HIS A 74 -16.55 6.65 -0.90
C HIS A 74 -15.60 6.58 -2.08
N GLN A 75 -14.33 6.33 -1.77
CA GLN A 75 -13.32 5.88 -2.72
C GLN A 75 -13.28 4.35 -2.74
N GLU A 76 -13.01 3.78 -3.91
CA GLU A 76 -12.45 2.44 -4.02
C GLU A 76 -11.08 2.42 -3.35
N VAL A 77 -10.91 1.52 -2.39
CA VAL A 77 -9.69 1.36 -1.60
C VAL A 77 -9.27 -0.09 -1.55
N VAL A 78 -8.01 -0.30 -1.17
CA VAL A 78 -7.53 -1.57 -0.65
C VAL A 78 -7.09 -1.42 0.80
N GLN A 79 -7.44 -2.40 1.63
CA GLN A 79 -6.86 -2.60 2.94
C GLN A 79 -5.71 -3.61 2.83
N VAL A 80 -4.49 -3.17 3.13
CA VAL A 80 -3.29 -3.99 3.08
C VAL A 80 -2.89 -4.36 4.50
N ARG A 81 -2.81 -5.65 4.80
CA ARG A 81 -2.20 -6.17 6.03
C ARG A 81 -0.80 -6.65 5.73
N PHE A 82 0.18 -6.21 6.52
CA PHE A 82 1.58 -6.51 6.28
C PHE A 82 2.33 -6.79 7.59
N ASP A 83 3.40 -7.58 7.49
CA ASP A 83 4.32 -7.87 8.59
C ASP A 83 5.40 -6.77 8.65
N PRO A 84 5.40 -5.90 9.67
CA PRO A 84 6.38 -4.81 9.78
C PRO A 84 7.82 -5.29 9.99
N ALA A 85 8.03 -6.57 10.34
CA ALA A 85 9.36 -7.17 10.39
C ALA A 85 9.93 -7.47 8.99
N GLN A 86 9.07 -7.60 7.98
CA GLN A 86 9.45 -7.91 6.59
C GLN A 86 9.28 -6.71 5.65
N LEU A 87 8.23 -5.91 5.86
CA LEU A 87 7.90 -4.75 5.04
C LEU A 87 7.60 -3.53 5.91
N ARG A 88 8.43 -2.50 5.81
CA ARG A 88 8.15 -1.22 6.50
C ARG A 88 7.04 -0.44 5.79
N TYR A 89 6.22 0.29 6.54
CA TYR A 89 5.16 1.14 6.00
C TYR A 89 5.68 2.13 4.94
N SER A 90 6.82 2.79 5.17
CA SER A 90 7.49 3.64 4.17
C SER A 90 7.83 2.94 2.83
N ALA A 91 8.15 1.66 2.84
CA ALA A 91 8.38 0.89 1.61
C ALA A 91 7.05 0.58 0.91
N LEU A 92 6.02 0.22 1.68
CA LEU A 92 4.66 0.03 1.16
C LEU A 92 4.11 1.34 0.55
N LEU A 93 4.32 2.48 1.19
CA LEU A 93 3.99 3.80 0.65
C LEU A 93 4.69 4.05 -0.68
N ARG A 94 5.99 3.73 -0.79
CA ARG A 94 6.68 3.86 -2.08
C ARG A 94 6.03 3.00 -3.17
N SER A 95 5.65 1.76 -2.87
CA SER A 95 4.89 0.92 -3.80
C SER A 95 3.56 1.55 -4.19
N TYR A 96 2.83 2.17 -3.25
CA TYR A 96 1.63 2.95 -3.56
C TYR A 96 1.92 4.06 -4.59
N TRP A 97 2.96 4.87 -4.38
CA TRP A 97 3.32 5.95 -5.31
C TRP A 97 3.69 5.47 -6.72
N ARG A 98 4.24 4.25 -6.86
CA ARG A 98 4.52 3.64 -8.17
C ARG A 98 3.27 3.16 -8.91
N ASN A 99 2.15 3.05 -8.21
CA ASN A 99 0.90 2.49 -8.72
C ASN A 99 -0.19 3.56 -8.91
N VAL A 100 0.12 4.83 -8.66
CA VAL A 100 -0.81 5.96 -8.82
C VAL A 100 -0.18 7.03 -9.72
N ASP A 101 -1.01 7.73 -10.50
CA ASP A 101 -0.62 9.00 -11.10
C ASP A 101 -0.76 10.10 -10.04
N PRO A 102 0.36 10.62 -9.51
CA PRO A 102 0.30 11.54 -8.39
C PRO A 102 -0.15 12.94 -8.83
N PHE A 103 -0.31 13.21 -10.12
CA PHE A 103 -0.73 14.50 -10.67
C PHE A 103 -2.22 14.56 -11.00
N ASP A 104 -2.96 13.47 -10.80
CA ASP A 104 -4.36 13.33 -11.21
C ASP A 104 -5.25 13.16 -9.97
N GLY A 105 -6.02 14.20 -9.65
CA GLY A 105 -6.93 14.23 -8.50
C GLY A 105 -8.39 14.02 -8.86
N GLU A 106 -8.73 13.77 -10.13
CA GLU A 106 -10.12 13.67 -10.62
C GLU A 106 -10.53 12.22 -10.97
N GLY A 107 -9.72 11.27 -10.53
CA GLY A 107 -9.77 9.87 -10.89
C GLY A 107 -8.36 9.37 -11.22
N GLN A 108 -8.26 8.17 -11.78
CA GLN A 108 -6.99 7.55 -12.13
C GLN A 108 -7.09 6.82 -13.47
N PHE A 109 -6.15 7.11 -14.36
CA PHE A 109 -6.03 6.48 -15.69
C PHE A 109 -7.28 6.62 -16.58
N CYS A 110 -8.09 5.58 -16.72
CA CYS A 110 -9.36 5.65 -17.45
C CYS A 110 -10.56 5.73 -16.50
N ASP A 111 -10.38 5.47 -15.22
CA ASP A 111 -11.43 5.50 -14.20
C ASP A 111 -11.56 6.92 -13.67
N ARG A 112 -12.77 7.47 -13.75
CA ARG A 112 -13.05 8.89 -13.50
C ARG A 112 -14.20 9.02 -12.54
N GLY A 113 -14.09 9.95 -11.60
CA GLY A 113 -15.06 10.13 -10.53
C GLY A 113 -14.41 10.31 -9.18
N ASP A 114 -15.22 10.71 -8.21
CA ASP A 114 -14.83 10.83 -6.81
C ASP A 114 -14.41 9.47 -6.22
N SER A 115 -15.07 8.39 -6.68
CA SER A 115 -14.78 7.02 -6.26
C SER A 115 -13.37 6.54 -6.63
N TYR A 116 -12.74 7.16 -7.62
CA TYR A 116 -11.42 6.77 -8.13
C TYR A 116 -10.29 7.73 -7.73
N ARG A 117 -10.56 8.70 -6.84
CA ARG A 117 -9.55 9.67 -6.40
C ARG A 117 -8.44 8.99 -5.58
N PRO A 118 -7.18 9.45 -5.71
CA PRO A 118 -6.10 8.88 -4.94
C PRO A 118 -6.04 9.46 -3.52
N VAL A 119 -6.06 8.59 -2.52
CA VAL A 119 -6.09 8.95 -1.11
C VAL A 119 -5.30 7.94 -0.30
N ILE A 120 -4.47 8.41 0.63
CA ILE A 120 -3.88 7.58 1.68
C ILE A 120 -4.67 7.82 2.98
N PHE A 121 -5.34 6.77 3.47
CA PHE A 121 -6.04 6.81 4.75
C PHE A 121 -5.11 6.31 5.85
N THR A 122 -4.86 7.15 6.85
CA THR A 122 -3.82 6.96 7.87
C THR A 122 -4.43 6.58 9.20
N THR A 123 -4.01 5.47 9.81
CA THR A 123 -4.65 4.93 11.02
C THR A 123 -4.26 5.67 12.30
N ASP A 124 -3.08 6.31 12.32
CA ASP A 124 -2.56 7.07 13.45
C ASP A 124 -1.61 8.19 13.02
N ALA A 125 -1.06 8.92 14.01
CA ALA A 125 -0.13 10.02 13.78
C ALA A 125 1.21 9.59 13.18
N ALA A 126 1.66 8.35 13.42
CA ALA A 126 2.90 7.84 12.85
C ALA A 126 2.71 7.57 11.35
N GLN A 127 1.62 6.91 10.95
CA GLN A 127 1.26 6.76 9.55
C GLN A 127 1.02 8.11 8.86
N ALA A 128 0.35 9.06 9.52
CA ALA A 128 0.15 10.40 8.96
C ALA A 128 1.49 11.10 8.66
N HIS A 129 2.44 11.03 9.59
CA HIS A 129 3.78 11.59 9.40
C HIS A 129 4.55 10.87 8.28
N GLU A 130 4.54 9.54 8.23
CA GLU A 130 5.21 8.77 7.18
C GLU A 130 4.57 8.97 5.81
N ALA A 131 3.25 9.08 5.72
CA ALA A 131 2.53 9.37 4.48
C ALA A 131 2.94 10.73 3.91
N GLU A 132 2.99 11.79 4.74
CA GLU A 132 3.44 13.10 4.29
C GLU A 132 4.92 13.12 3.91
N ALA A 133 5.79 12.44 4.68
CA ALA A 133 7.19 12.27 4.31
C ALA A 133 7.35 11.54 2.96
N SER A 134 6.51 10.52 2.69
CA SER A 134 6.52 9.80 1.42
C SER A 134 6.12 10.68 0.24
N ALA A 135 5.15 11.58 0.41
CA ALA A 135 4.73 12.51 -0.63
C ALA A 135 5.81 13.54 -0.93
N GLN A 136 6.54 14.01 0.09
CA GLN A 136 7.70 14.88 -0.09
C GLN A 136 8.82 14.16 -0.86
N ALA A 137 9.11 12.91 -0.50
CA ALA A 137 10.10 12.09 -1.20
C ALA A 137 9.69 11.82 -2.66
N ALA A 138 8.43 11.47 -2.91
CA ALA A 138 7.86 11.30 -4.25
C ALA A 138 7.99 12.57 -5.09
N ALA A 139 7.62 13.73 -4.51
CA ALA A 139 7.71 15.01 -5.20
C ALA A 139 9.16 15.38 -5.54
N GLN A 140 10.09 15.23 -4.58
CA GLN A 140 11.51 15.46 -4.79
C GLN A 140 12.04 14.57 -5.92
N GLU A 141 11.69 13.29 -5.89
CA GLU A 141 12.10 12.31 -6.88
C GLU A 141 11.58 12.63 -8.31
N LEU A 142 10.41 13.26 -8.40
CA LEU A 142 9.80 13.75 -9.64
C LEU A 142 10.31 15.13 -10.08
N GLY A 143 11.15 15.78 -9.27
CA GLY A 143 11.55 17.18 -9.50
C GLY A 143 10.33 18.11 -9.47
N ARG A 144 9.44 17.90 -8.49
CA ARG A 144 8.20 18.65 -8.26
C ARG A 144 8.12 19.10 -6.81
N ARG A 145 7.17 19.99 -6.52
CA ARG A 145 6.84 20.37 -5.14
C ARG A 145 5.75 19.44 -4.62
N ARG A 146 5.72 19.24 -3.31
CA ARG A 146 4.64 18.49 -2.62
C ARG A 146 3.25 18.99 -3.02
N SER A 147 3.09 20.31 -3.20
CA SER A 147 1.83 20.96 -3.63
C SER A 147 1.40 20.63 -5.05
N ASP A 148 2.28 20.08 -5.87
CA ASP A 148 1.95 19.68 -7.24
C ASP A 148 1.36 18.25 -7.27
N LEU A 149 1.40 17.50 -6.15
CA LEU A 149 0.82 16.16 -6.04
C LEU A 149 -0.61 16.22 -5.49
N MET A 150 -1.52 15.53 -6.17
CA MET A 150 -2.96 15.52 -5.91
C MET A 150 -3.42 14.44 -4.94
N VAL A 151 -2.51 13.55 -4.52
CA VAL A 151 -2.84 12.53 -3.51
C VAL A 151 -3.12 13.21 -2.17
N GLU A 152 -4.29 12.91 -1.62
CA GLU A 152 -4.71 13.39 -0.31
C GLU A 152 -4.29 12.44 0.80
N MET A 153 -4.03 12.98 1.99
CA MET A 153 -3.84 12.20 3.21
C MET A 153 -4.98 12.51 4.15
N ARG A 154 -5.76 11.48 4.47
CA ARG A 154 -6.93 11.58 5.33
C ARG A 154 -6.73 10.72 6.56
N ASN A 155 -7.26 11.16 7.70
CA ASN A 155 -7.29 10.31 8.89
C ASN A 155 -8.19 9.11 8.63
N GLY A 156 -7.86 7.98 9.23
CA GLY A 156 -8.43 6.67 8.97
C GLY A 156 -9.95 6.70 9.07
N GLU A 157 -10.60 6.32 7.98
CA GLU A 157 -12.04 6.17 7.90
C GLU A 157 -12.42 4.69 7.91
N ARG A 158 -13.68 4.42 8.23
CA ARG A 158 -14.19 3.06 8.32
C ARG A 158 -14.05 2.35 6.97
N PHE A 159 -13.38 1.20 7.00
CA PHE A 159 -13.26 0.31 5.86
C PHE A 159 -14.48 -0.60 5.74
N TRP A 160 -15.03 -0.69 4.54
CA TRP A 160 -16.10 -1.60 4.16
C TRP A 160 -15.58 -2.56 3.08
N PRO A 161 -15.44 -3.86 3.35
CA PRO A 161 -15.08 -4.83 2.32
C PRO A 161 -16.05 -4.77 1.14
N ALA A 162 -15.53 -4.80 -0.09
CA ALA A 162 -16.33 -4.93 -1.29
C ALA A 162 -16.86 -6.36 -1.44
N GLU A 163 -17.85 -6.54 -2.30
CA GLU A 163 -18.45 -7.85 -2.58
C GLU A 163 -17.40 -8.87 -3.06
N ASP A 164 -17.57 -10.16 -2.72
CA ASP A 164 -16.60 -11.23 -2.98
C ASP A 164 -16.14 -11.32 -4.44
N TYR A 165 -17.00 -10.97 -5.39
CA TYR A 165 -16.65 -11.03 -6.81
C TYR A 165 -15.65 -9.93 -7.23
N HIS A 166 -15.38 -8.94 -6.39
CA HIS A 166 -14.32 -7.96 -6.60
C HIS A 166 -12.96 -8.41 -6.04
N GLN A 167 -12.93 -9.36 -5.11
CA GLN A 167 -11.70 -9.82 -4.49
C GLN A 167 -10.93 -10.74 -5.44
N ASN A 168 -9.60 -10.57 -5.50
CA ASN A 168 -8.70 -11.30 -6.40
C ASN A 168 -9.18 -11.26 -7.86
N TYR A 169 -9.81 -10.16 -8.28
CA TYR A 169 -10.47 -10.10 -9.59
C TYR A 169 -9.48 -10.31 -10.74
N ALA A 170 -8.26 -9.78 -10.59
CA ALA A 170 -7.19 -9.93 -11.58
C ALA A 170 -6.81 -11.39 -11.81
N GLU A 171 -6.72 -12.20 -10.75
CA GLU A 171 -6.44 -13.63 -10.82
C GLU A 171 -7.63 -14.39 -11.40
N ASN A 172 -8.83 -14.14 -10.86
CA ASN A 172 -10.04 -14.86 -11.23
C ASN A 172 -10.55 -14.55 -12.64
N ASN A 173 -10.17 -13.39 -13.21
CA ASN A 173 -10.65 -12.90 -14.50
C ASN A 173 -9.52 -12.39 -15.41
N ALA A 174 -8.38 -13.07 -15.41
CA ALA A 174 -7.13 -12.63 -16.05
C ALA A 174 -7.28 -12.04 -17.46
N VAL A 175 -8.03 -12.67 -18.37
CA VAL A 175 -8.20 -12.15 -19.75
C VAL A 175 -8.92 -10.79 -19.75
N LYS A 176 -10.03 -10.68 -19.01
CA LYS A 176 -10.82 -9.44 -18.94
C LYS A 176 -10.06 -8.35 -18.20
N TYR A 177 -9.39 -8.70 -17.10
CA TYR A 177 -8.56 -7.78 -16.34
C TYR A 177 -7.38 -7.25 -17.17
N ASN A 178 -6.63 -8.12 -17.85
CA ASN A 178 -5.49 -7.70 -18.66
C ASN A 178 -5.90 -6.79 -19.83
N PHE A 179 -7.03 -7.10 -20.49
CA PHE A 179 -7.58 -6.21 -21.52
C PHE A 179 -7.96 -4.84 -20.93
N TYR A 180 -8.66 -4.84 -19.80
CA TYR A 180 -9.02 -3.62 -19.09
C TYR A 180 -7.79 -2.79 -18.72
N ARG A 181 -6.82 -3.35 -17.98
CA ARG A 181 -5.59 -2.66 -17.55
C ARG A 181 -4.82 -2.06 -18.72
N PHE A 182 -4.64 -2.83 -19.79
CA PHE A 182 -3.97 -2.35 -20.99
C PHE A 182 -4.72 -1.20 -21.67
N SER A 183 -6.03 -1.37 -21.89
CA SER A 183 -6.87 -0.35 -22.54
C SER A 183 -7.00 0.93 -21.73
N CYS A 184 -6.93 0.81 -20.40
CA CYS A 184 -6.96 1.91 -19.46
C CYS A 184 -5.70 2.79 -19.52
N GLY A 185 -4.61 2.26 -20.10
CA GLY A 185 -3.35 3.00 -20.27
C GLY A 185 -2.57 3.21 -18.98
N ARG A 186 -2.94 2.51 -17.89
CA ARG A 186 -2.34 2.66 -16.55
C ARG A 186 -0.82 2.56 -16.58
N ASP A 187 -0.30 1.45 -17.09
CA ASP A 187 1.13 1.19 -17.13
C ASP A 187 1.89 2.23 -17.97
N ARG A 188 1.35 2.61 -19.13
CA ARG A 188 1.94 3.63 -20.00
C ARG A 188 2.03 5.00 -19.30
N ARG A 189 0.99 5.35 -18.53
CA ARG A 189 0.98 6.59 -17.77
C ARG A 189 2.03 6.56 -16.67
N LEU A 190 2.10 5.47 -15.90
CA LEU A 190 3.10 5.29 -14.85
C LEU A 190 4.53 5.32 -15.42
N ASP A 191 4.76 4.74 -16.60
CA ASP A 191 6.05 4.80 -17.30
C ASP A 191 6.39 6.24 -17.72
N THR A 192 5.40 7.04 -18.10
CA THR A 192 5.60 8.47 -18.42
C THR A 192 5.93 9.29 -17.17
N VAL A 193 5.29 9.00 -16.05
CA VAL A 193 5.49 9.71 -14.78
C VAL A 193 6.85 9.37 -14.16
N TRP A 194 7.18 8.08 -14.08
CA TRP A 194 8.31 7.58 -13.30
C TRP A 194 9.52 7.16 -14.14
N GLY A 195 9.35 6.97 -15.46
CA GLY A 195 10.40 6.46 -16.35
C GLY A 195 10.85 5.07 -15.93
N GLU A 196 12.17 4.83 -15.96
CA GLU A 196 12.81 3.57 -15.55
C GLU A 196 12.54 3.17 -14.08
N ARG A 197 12.00 4.10 -13.28
CA ARG A 197 11.71 3.87 -11.86
C ARG A 197 10.28 3.35 -11.62
N ALA A 198 9.44 3.27 -12.66
CA ALA A 198 8.03 2.87 -12.56
C ALA A 198 7.81 1.45 -11.99
N ARG A 199 8.82 0.57 -12.06
CA ARG A 199 8.76 -0.80 -11.55
C ARG A 199 9.75 -1.06 -10.40
N GLN A 200 10.28 0.00 -9.78
CA GLN A 200 11.22 -0.11 -8.66
C GLN A 200 10.50 0.04 -7.31
N SER A 201 10.50 -1.04 -6.52
CA SER A 201 9.85 -1.11 -5.20
C SER A 201 10.78 -0.88 -4.00
N ALA A 202 12.09 -0.80 -4.21
CA ALA A 202 13.06 -0.56 -3.12
C ALA A 202 12.77 0.77 -2.41
N ALA A 203 12.73 0.79 -1.08
CA ALA A 203 12.41 1.98 -0.27
C ALA A 203 13.26 3.21 -0.65
N TRP A 204 12.75 4.42 -0.41
CA TRP A 204 13.60 5.62 -0.51
C TRP A 204 14.74 5.50 0.50
N THR A 205 15.97 5.58 0.01
CA THR A 205 17.14 5.72 0.87
C THR A 205 17.05 7.10 1.52
N ASN A 206 16.90 7.11 2.84
CA ASN A 206 16.89 8.34 3.60
C ASN A 206 18.36 8.75 3.80
N PRO A 207 18.87 9.83 3.18
CA PRO A 207 20.29 10.17 3.28
C PRO A 207 20.76 10.55 4.71
N GLY A 208 19.85 10.56 5.69
CA GLY A 208 20.12 10.90 7.10
C GLY A 208 20.00 9.76 8.12
N LYS A 209 19.73 8.51 7.71
CA LYS A 209 19.80 7.35 8.62
C LYS A 209 20.68 6.28 8.01
N SER A 210 21.97 6.32 8.33
CA SER A 210 22.81 5.13 8.27
C SER A 210 22.25 4.08 9.22
N GLU A 211 22.23 2.84 8.76
CA GLU A 211 21.88 1.62 9.51
C GLU A 211 22.56 1.54 10.89
#